data_AF-A0A8B8SGS4-F1
#
_entry.id   AF-A0A8B8SGS4-F1
#
_cell.length_a   1.000
_cell.length_b   1.000
_cell.length_c   1.000
_cell.angle_alpha   90.00
_cell.angle_beta   90.00
_cell.angle_gamma   90.00
#
_symmetry.space_group_name_H-M   'P 1'
#
loop_
_entity.id
_entity.type
_entity.pdbx_description
1 polymer ?
#
loop_
_entity_poly.entity_id
_entity_poly.type
_entity_poly.pdbx_seq_one_letter_code
_entity_poly.pdbx_strand_id
1 'polypeptide(L)'
;MGVALTRSMQWSAAGHGTRTLEVTPLNEAILTEIVMFVESFIYKHPQEAKYVFVEPLEWKTNLDPSAFGSGYIVSETTVNSEDVDKNGQPLLFLSVPQIKIRSFGQLSRFLFIAKSTKLKEAQACIEANRNPVAKILGLDYKVIDEISEDSSVLSILDKITKDDDPASETKMKIAMLLKQLDLHLLNHTLKHISL
;
A
#
# COMPACT_ATOMS: atom_id res chain seq x y z
N MET A 1 0.51 1.29 8.16
CA MET A 1 0.91 2.69 7.88
C MET A 1 1.86 3.06 8.98
N GLY A 2 2.80 3.97 8.69
CA GLY A 2 3.64 4.58 9.70
C GLY A 2 2.90 5.08 10.92
N VAL A 3 3.51 5.04 12.11
CA VAL A 3 3.03 5.83 13.26
C VAL A 3 3.07 7.32 12.87
N ALA A 4 4.02 7.75 12.04
CA ALA A 4 4.05 9.11 11.51
C ALA A 4 2.93 9.34 10.49
N LEU A 5 2.81 8.50 9.45
CA LEU A 5 1.71 8.53 8.46
C LEU A 5 0.30 8.64 9.08
N THR A 6 -0.03 7.78 10.06
CA THR A 6 -1.35 7.80 10.70
C THR A 6 -1.55 9.01 11.61
N ARG A 7 -0.48 9.58 12.19
CA ARG A 7 -0.54 10.79 13.04
C ARG A 7 -0.57 12.09 12.24
N SER A 8 0.08 12.13 11.08
CA SER A 8 0.17 13.33 10.24
C SER A 8 -1.12 13.59 9.44
N MET A 9 -1.86 12.54 9.13
CA MET A 9 -3.16 12.66 8.46
C MET A 9 -4.23 13.18 9.42
N GLN A 10 -5.07 14.08 8.91
CA GLN A 10 -6.21 14.62 9.62
C GLN A 10 -7.42 13.69 9.44
N TRP A 11 -7.92 13.15 10.55
CA TRP A 11 -9.04 12.20 10.54
C TRP A 11 -10.28 12.86 11.11
N SER A 12 -11.44 12.56 10.51
CA SER A 12 -12.72 13.02 11.02
C SER A 12 -12.96 12.49 12.44
N ALA A 13 -13.60 13.32 13.26
CA ALA A 13 -14.06 12.91 14.57
C ALA A 13 -14.97 11.67 14.42
N ALA A 14 -14.65 10.60 15.14
CA ALA A 14 -15.48 9.41 15.15
C ALA A 14 -16.82 9.74 15.83
N GLY A 15 -17.85 10.08 15.06
CA GLY A 15 -19.21 9.72 15.44
C GLY A 15 -19.35 8.19 15.51
N HIS A 16 -20.57 7.65 15.63
CA HIS A 16 -20.86 6.21 15.69
C HIS A 16 -20.40 5.36 14.44
N GLY A 17 -19.51 5.86 13.58
CA GLY A 17 -18.97 5.19 12.40
C GLY A 17 -17.43 5.13 12.34
N THR A 18 -16.91 4.54 11.26
CA THR A 18 -15.47 4.45 10.96
C THR A 18 -14.89 5.83 10.67
N ARG A 19 -13.73 6.17 11.24
CA ARG A 19 -13.01 7.42 10.93
C ARG A 19 -12.65 7.46 9.45
N THR A 20 -12.96 8.58 8.81
CA THR A 20 -12.59 8.89 7.43
C THR A 20 -11.49 9.94 7.43
N LEU A 21 -10.73 10.04 6.36
CA LEU A 21 -9.79 11.14 6.16
C LEU A 21 -10.57 12.42 5.86
N GLU A 22 -10.16 13.53 6.48
CA GLU A 22 -10.71 14.83 6.18
C GLU A 22 -10.23 15.31 4.79
N VAL A 23 -11.07 16.05 4.09
CA VAL A 23 -10.69 16.66 2.81
C VAL A 23 -9.95 17.96 3.11
N THR A 24 -8.63 17.85 3.30
CA THR A 24 -7.76 18.99 3.58
C THR A 24 -6.59 19.01 2.59
N PRO A 25 -6.02 20.20 2.28
CA PRO A 25 -4.86 20.31 1.39
C PRO A 25 -3.66 19.45 1.85
N LEU A 26 -3.49 19.30 3.17
CA LEU A 26 -2.43 18.45 3.73
C LEU A 26 -2.67 16.96 3.41
N ASN A 27 -3.88 16.46 3.64
CA ASN A 27 -4.21 15.07 3.34
C ASN A 27 -4.11 14.79 1.84
N GLU A 28 -4.55 15.70 0.98
CA GLU A 28 -4.40 15.57 -0.48
C GLU A 28 -2.93 15.51 -0.89
N ALA A 29 -2.06 16.34 -0.31
CA ALA A 29 -0.63 16.31 -0.58
C ALA A 29 0.01 14.98 -0.15
N ILE A 30 -0.30 14.48 1.05
CA ILE A 30 0.19 13.18 1.54
C ILE A 30 -0.30 12.04 0.64
N LEU A 31 -1.59 12.03 0.27
CA LEU A 31 -2.16 11.04 -0.65
C LEU A 31 -1.48 11.08 -2.02
N THR A 32 -1.15 12.27 -2.51
CA THR A 32 -0.44 12.45 -3.79
C THR A 32 0.94 11.82 -3.73
N GLU A 33 1.71 12.05 -2.67
CA GLU A 33 3.02 11.42 -2.48
C GLU A 33 2.93 9.89 -2.39
N ILE A 34 1.91 9.35 -1.71
CA ILE A 34 1.66 7.90 -1.66
C ILE A 34 1.35 7.34 -3.05
N VAL A 35 0.48 8.01 -3.81
CA VAL A 35 0.14 7.62 -5.19
C VAL A 35 1.40 7.61 -6.05
N MET A 36 2.19 8.67 -6.03
CA MET A 36 3.44 8.76 -6.80
C MET A 36 4.43 7.65 -6.43
N PHE A 37 4.58 7.35 -5.14
CA PHE A 37 5.41 6.25 -4.66
C PHE A 37 4.96 4.91 -5.27
N VAL A 38 3.68 4.58 -5.14
CA VAL A 38 3.11 3.32 -5.62
C VAL A 38 3.14 3.22 -7.15
N GLU A 39 2.83 4.29 -7.87
CA GLU A 39 2.88 4.30 -9.34
C GLU A 39 4.29 4.04 -9.86
N SER A 40 5.31 4.66 -9.24
CA SER A 40 6.70 4.48 -9.65
C SER A 40 7.29 3.12 -9.26
N PHE A 41 6.60 2.34 -8.42
CA PHE A 41 7.15 1.13 -7.81
C PHE A 41 7.54 0.07 -8.83
N ILE A 42 6.73 -0.15 -9.88
CA ILE A 42 7.03 -1.14 -10.92
C ILE A 42 8.27 -0.82 -11.75
N TYR A 43 8.62 0.46 -11.85
CA TYR A 43 9.78 0.93 -12.62
C TYR A 43 11.04 1.02 -11.76
N LYS A 44 10.90 1.49 -10.52
CA LYS A 44 12.02 1.68 -9.58
C LYS A 44 12.41 0.39 -8.86
N HIS A 45 11.45 -0.47 -8.58
CA HIS A 45 11.60 -1.66 -7.73
C HIS A 45 10.88 -2.88 -8.37
N PRO A 46 11.28 -3.30 -9.59
CA PRO A 46 10.57 -4.33 -10.36
C PRO A 46 10.59 -5.72 -9.71
N GLN A 47 11.58 -6.02 -8.86
CA GLN A 47 11.63 -7.30 -8.13
C GLN A 47 10.67 -7.27 -6.95
N GLU A 48 10.71 -6.21 -6.15
CA GLU A 48 9.84 -5.97 -5.00
C GLU A 48 8.38 -5.84 -5.43
N ALA A 49 8.11 -5.33 -6.63
CA ALA A 49 6.76 -5.19 -7.17
C ALA A 49 6.02 -6.53 -7.30
N LYS A 50 6.77 -7.64 -7.44
CA LYS A 50 6.24 -9.01 -7.55
C LYS A 50 5.99 -9.67 -6.20
N TYR A 51 6.45 -9.05 -5.10
CA TYR A 51 6.25 -9.60 -3.77
C TYR A 51 4.75 -9.72 -3.48
N VAL A 52 4.36 -10.92 -3.04
CA VAL A 52 2.97 -11.23 -2.68
C VAL A 52 2.77 -10.88 -1.21
N PHE A 53 1.79 -10.03 -0.94
CA PHE A 53 1.43 -9.60 0.40
C PHE A 53 0.96 -10.77 1.24
N VAL A 54 1.25 -10.74 2.55
CA VAL A 54 0.76 -11.73 3.52
C VAL A 54 -0.77 -11.77 3.52
N GLU A 55 -1.38 -10.59 3.60
CA GLU A 55 -2.81 -10.36 3.49
C GLU A 55 -3.10 -9.32 2.40
N PRO A 56 -4.24 -9.42 1.69
CA PRO A 56 -4.63 -8.42 0.70
C PRO A 56 -4.95 -7.08 1.37
N LEU A 57 -4.58 -6.01 0.67
CA LEU A 57 -5.21 -4.72 0.90
C LEU A 57 -6.61 -4.76 0.29
N GLU A 58 -7.61 -4.38 1.07
CA GLU A 58 -9.01 -4.47 0.65
C GLU A 58 -9.75 -3.16 0.91
N TRP A 59 -10.56 -2.71 -0.05
CA TRP A 59 -11.43 -1.54 0.09
C TRP A 59 -12.59 -1.61 -0.90
N LYS A 60 -13.50 -0.64 -0.82
CA LYS A 60 -14.58 -0.48 -1.79
C LYS A 60 -14.15 0.48 -2.89
N THR A 61 -14.31 0.07 -4.14
CA THR A 61 -14.05 0.88 -5.34
C THR A 61 -15.34 1.08 -6.12
N ASN A 62 -15.39 2.20 -6.86
CA ASN A 62 -16.44 2.46 -7.84
C ASN A 62 -15.96 2.22 -9.28
N LEU A 63 -14.78 1.60 -9.45
CA LEU A 63 -14.29 1.24 -10.78
C LEU A 63 -15.13 0.11 -11.37
N ASP A 64 -15.59 0.37 -12.60
CA ASP A 64 -16.34 -0.60 -13.37
C ASP A 64 -15.40 -1.71 -13.88
N PRO A 65 -15.83 -2.99 -13.85
CA PRO A 65 -15.05 -4.09 -14.42
C PRO A 65 -14.58 -3.86 -15.86
N SER A 66 -15.35 -3.13 -16.69
CA SER A 66 -14.98 -2.79 -18.07
C SER A 66 -13.77 -1.84 -18.19
N ALA A 67 -13.35 -1.18 -17.10
CA ALA A 67 -12.14 -0.37 -17.08
C ALA A 67 -10.86 -1.21 -17.18
N PHE A 68 -10.94 -2.51 -16.86
CA PHE A 68 -9.82 -3.44 -16.92
C PHE A 68 -9.67 -4.02 -18.33
N GLY A 69 -8.44 -4.03 -18.83
CA GLY A 69 -8.09 -4.49 -20.17
C GLY A 69 -7.19 -5.72 -20.16
N SER A 70 -6.20 -5.74 -21.05
CA SER A 70 -5.22 -6.82 -21.16
C SER A 70 -4.50 -7.10 -19.82
N GLY A 71 -4.26 -8.38 -19.51
CA GLY A 71 -3.70 -8.84 -18.24
C GLY A 71 -4.75 -9.12 -17.17
N TYR A 72 -6.04 -9.05 -17.50
CA TYR A 72 -7.14 -9.33 -16.61
C TYR A 72 -8.23 -10.16 -17.28
N ILE A 73 -8.81 -11.08 -16.51
CA ILE A 73 -9.99 -11.86 -16.86
C ILE A 73 -11.20 -11.12 -16.28
N VAL A 74 -11.98 -10.50 -17.16
CA VAL A 74 -13.12 -9.63 -16.81
C VAL A 74 -14.44 -10.38 -17.03
N SER A 75 -15.36 -10.23 -16.09
CA SER A 75 -16.78 -10.61 -16.20
C SER A 75 -17.66 -9.42 -15.81
N GLU A 76 -18.98 -9.55 -15.88
CA GLU A 76 -19.91 -8.45 -15.60
C GLU A 76 -19.73 -7.82 -14.21
N THR A 77 -19.39 -8.63 -13.21
CA THR A 77 -19.30 -8.18 -11.80
C THR A 77 -17.94 -8.46 -11.16
N THR A 78 -17.03 -9.11 -11.88
CA THR A 78 -15.74 -9.55 -11.32
C THR A 78 -14.58 -9.30 -12.26
N VAL A 79 -13.40 -9.05 -11.68
CA VAL A 79 -12.13 -8.99 -12.41
C VAL A 79 -11.09 -9.79 -11.65
N ASN A 80 -10.35 -10.65 -12.35
CA ASN A 80 -9.18 -11.34 -11.83
C ASN A 80 -7.95 -10.91 -12.63
N SER A 81 -6.82 -10.63 -11.98
CA SER A 81 -5.55 -10.54 -12.71
C SER A 81 -5.15 -11.91 -13.26
N GLU A 82 -4.50 -11.91 -14.43
CA GLU A 82 -3.81 -13.09 -14.94
C GLU A 82 -2.60 -13.46 -14.08
N ASP A 83 -1.97 -12.45 -13.45
CA ASP A 83 -0.92 -12.69 -12.45
C ASP A 83 -1.52 -13.37 -11.21
N VAL A 84 -0.92 -14.49 -10.81
CA VAL A 84 -1.34 -15.30 -9.67
C VAL A 84 -0.18 -15.53 -8.68
N ASP A 85 -0.53 -15.89 -7.45
CA ASP A 85 0.42 -16.40 -6.47
C ASP A 85 0.81 -17.87 -6.75
N LYS A 86 1.66 -18.44 -5.88
CA LYS A 86 2.09 -19.84 -5.96
C LYS A 86 0.96 -20.88 -5.86
N ASN A 87 -0.22 -20.47 -5.37
CA ASN A 87 -1.41 -21.30 -5.22
C ASN A 87 -2.44 -21.07 -6.33
N GLY A 88 -2.11 -20.25 -7.33
CA GLY A 88 -3.03 -19.88 -8.41
C GLY A 88 -4.07 -18.83 -8.02
N GLN A 89 -3.94 -18.18 -6.86
CA GLN A 89 -4.84 -17.10 -6.46
C GLN A 89 -4.46 -15.79 -7.15
N PRO A 90 -5.41 -15.06 -7.76
CA PRO A 90 -5.11 -13.83 -8.48
C PRO A 90 -4.57 -12.75 -7.53
N LEU A 91 -3.57 -12.00 -8.00
CA LEU A 91 -2.97 -10.90 -7.24
C LEU A 91 -3.84 -9.64 -7.20
N LEU A 92 -4.79 -9.50 -8.12
CA LEU A 92 -5.89 -8.53 -8.06
C LEU A 92 -7.21 -9.26 -8.24
N PHE A 93 -8.14 -9.04 -7.34
CA PHE A 93 -9.51 -9.52 -7.43
C PHE A 93 -10.50 -8.40 -7.13
N LEU A 94 -11.38 -8.11 -8.09
CA LEU A 94 -12.53 -7.25 -7.92
C LEU A 94 -13.79 -8.11 -7.94
N SER A 95 -14.66 -7.91 -6.96
CA SER A 95 -16.05 -8.36 -6.97
C SER A 95 -16.89 -7.19 -6.50
N VAL A 96 -17.51 -6.48 -7.44
CA VAL A 96 -18.05 -5.13 -7.23
C VAL A 96 -18.95 -5.08 -5.98
N PRO A 97 -18.74 -4.13 -5.05
CA PRO A 97 -17.76 -3.03 -5.10
C PRO A 97 -16.41 -3.34 -4.43
N GLN A 98 -16.19 -4.56 -3.94
CA GLN A 98 -15.03 -4.92 -3.14
C GLN A 98 -13.83 -5.27 -4.01
N ILE A 99 -12.70 -4.60 -3.79
CA ILE A 99 -11.42 -4.93 -4.43
C ILE A 99 -10.42 -5.46 -3.39
N LYS A 100 -9.59 -6.41 -3.83
CA LYS A 100 -8.48 -7.02 -3.09
C LYS A 100 -7.23 -6.98 -3.94
N ILE A 101 -6.14 -6.43 -3.41
CA ILE A 101 -4.85 -6.40 -4.11
C ILE A 101 -3.74 -6.96 -3.21
N ARG A 102 -2.92 -7.84 -3.78
CA ARG A 102 -1.87 -8.61 -3.08
C ARG A 102 -0.45 -8.33 -3.58
N SER A 103 -0.22 -7.30 -4.39
CA SER A 103 1.15 -6.91 -4.77
C SER A 103 1.25 -5.43 -5.14
N PHE A 104 2.44 -4.86 -4.98
CA PHE A 104 2.69 -3.47 -5.42
C PHE A 104 2.58 -3.32 -6.94
N GLY A 105 2.93 -4.37 -7.70
CA GLY A 105 2.77 -4.37 -9.15
C GLY A 105 1.31 -4.19 -9.59
N GLN A 106 0.40 -4.91 -8.93
CA GLN A 106 -1.03 -4.77 -9.18
C GLN A 106 -1.59 -3.44 -8.64
N LEU A 107 -1.11 -2.93 -7.50
CA LEU A 107 -1.47 -1.59 -7.02
C LEU A 107 -1.10 -0.48 -8.02
N SER A 108 0.12 -0.52 -8.56
CA SER A 108 0.60 0.46 -9.54
C SER A 108 -0.25 0.45 -10.81
N ARG A 109 -0.52 -0.74 -11.37
CA ARG A 109 -1.39 -0.91 -12.55
C ARG A 109 -2.83 -0.48 -12.26
N PHE A 110 -3.35 -0.82 -11.09
CA PHE A 110 -4.68 -0.40 -10.66
C PHE A 110 -4.82 1.11 -10.60
N LEU A 111 -3.84 1.81 -10.01
CA LEU A 111 -3.84 3.28 -10.01
C LEU A 111 -3.81 3.84 -11.44
N PHE A 112 -3.02 3.26 -12.34
CA PHE A 112 -3.04 3.64 -13.75
C PHE A 112 -4.44 3.50 -14.39
N ILE A 113 -5.16 2.41 -14.10
CA ILE A 113 -6.54 2.18 -14.54
C ILE A 113 -7.51 3.20 -13.94
N ALA A 114 -7.32 3.55 -12.66
CA ALA A 114 -8.14 4.52 -11.94
C ALA A 114 -8.06 5.95 -12.51
N LYS A 115 -6.99 6.30 -13.26
CA LYS A 115 -6.82 7.60 -13.93
C LYS A 115 -7.05 8.80 -13.01
N SER A 116 -8.19 9.49 -13.11
CA SER A 116 -8.52 10.68 -12.33
C SER A 116 -9.05 10.37 -10.92
N THR A 117 -9.41 9.12 -10.63
CA THR A 117 -9.92 8.72 -9.31
C THR A 117 -8.85 8.15 -8.38
N LYS A 118 -7.57 8.13 -8.79
CA LYS A 118 -6.42 7.61 -8.02
C LYS A 118 -6.39 8.07 -6.57
N LEU A 119 -6.58 9.38 -6.33
CA LEU A 119 -6.55 9.92 -4.96
C LEU A 119 -7.71 9.38 -4.11
N LYS A 120 -8.91 9.26 -4.68
CA LYS A 120 -10.08 8.69 -3.99
C LYS A 120 -9.88 7.21 -3.67
N GLU A 121 -9.29 6.46 -4.60
CA GLU A 121 -8.95 5.06 -4.39
C GLU A 121 -7.86 4.89 -3.33
N ALA A 122 -6.80 5.71 -3.36
CA ALA A 122 -5.76 5.70 -2.33
C ALA A 122 -6.33 6.03 -0.95
N GLN A 123 -7.21 7.03 -0.87
CA GLN A 123 -7.92 7.38 0.35
C GLN A 123 -8.76 6.21 0.87
N ALA A 124 -9.61 5.61 0.03
CA ALA A 124 -10.47 4.48 0.42
C ALA A 124 -9.64 3.26 0.87
N CYS A 125 -8.51 3.00 0.20
CA CYS A 125 -7.57 1.95 0.60
C CYS A 125 -6.97 2.23 1.99
N ILE A 126 -6.54 3.46 2.26
CA ILE A 126 -5.96 3.85 3.55
C ILE A 126 -6.99 3.79 4.68
N GLU A 127 -8.21 4.26 4.44
CA GLU A 127 -9.29 4.21 5.44
C GLU A 127 -9.70 2.77 5.78
N ALA A 128 -9.78 1.89 4.78
CA ALA A 128 -10.18 0.50 4.96
C ALA A 128 -9.07 -0.38 5.56
N ASN A 129 -7.80 0.01 5.39
CA ASN A 129 -6.65 -0.74 5.87
C ASN A 129 -5.93 0.08 6.95
N ARG A 130 -6.29 -0.08 8.23
CA ARG A 130 -5.64 0.68 9.33
C ARG A 130 -4.14 0.40 9.45
N ASN A 131 -3.72 -0.83 9.18
CA ASN A 131 -2.30 -1.20 9.18
C ASN A 131 -1.91 -1.96 7.90
N PRO A 132 -1.74 -1.28 6.75
CA PRO A 132 -1.37 -1.92 5.49
C PRO A 132 0.00 -2.60 5.57
N VAL A 133 0.88 -2.14 6.46
CA VAL A 133 2.24 -2.67 6.56
C VAL A 133 2.24 -4.07 7.18
N ALA A 134 1.41 -4.30 8.19
CA ALA A 134 1.16 -5.64 8.72
C ALA A 134 0.50 -6.55 7.67
N LYS A 135 -0.40 -6.02 6.83
CA LYS A 135 -0.97 -6.82 5.73
C LYS A 135 0.06 -7.16 4.65
N ILE A 136 0.91 -6.22 4.27
CA ILE A 136 1.94 -6.42 3.26
C ILE A 136 3.00 -7.39 3.75
N LEU A 137 3.63 -7.10 4.89
CA LEU A 137 4.82 -7.81 5.37
C LEU A 137 4.52 -8.82 6.48
N GLY A 138 3.32 -8.85 7.08
CA GLY A 138 3.09 -9.64 8.30
C GLY A 138 3.93 -9.16 9.48
N LEU A 139 4.45 -7.92 9.43
CA LEU A 139 5.28 -7.32 10.47
C LEU A 139 4.49 -6.26 11.22
N ASP A 140 4.62 -6.26 12.53
CA ASP A 140 4.14 -5.15 13.34
C ASP A 140 4.97 -3.91 13.06
N TYR A 141 4.28 -2.77 13.02
CA TYR A 141 4.91 -1.51 12.67
C TYR A 141 6.06 -1.11 13.63
N LYS A 142 5.97 -1.49 14.91
CA LYS A 142 7.04 -1.29 15.89
C LYS A 142 8.38 -1.86 15.41
N VAL A 143 8.34 -3.00 14.72
CA VAL A 143 9.54 -3.64 14.16
C VAL A 143 10.17 -2.77 13.08
N ILE A 144 9.37 -2.00 12.33
CA ILE A 144 9.81 -1.14 11.23
C ILE A 144 10.33 0.21 11.74
N ASP A 145 9.71 0.79 12.75
CA ASP A 145 10.23 1.99 13.43
C ASP A 145 11.63 1.75 14.02
N GLU A 146 11.87 0.55 14.55
CA GLU A 146 13.18 0.13 15.08
C GLU A 146 14.26 -0.08 14.01
N ILE A 147 13.91 -0.07 12.71
CA ILE A 147 14.87 -0.18 11.60
C ILE A 147 15.58 1.16 11.43
N SER A 148 16.56 1.54 12.26
CA SER A 148 17.34 2.76 12.00
C SER A 148 18.17 2.64 10.70
N GLU A 149 18.53 3.76 10.07
CA GLU A 149 19.46 3.75 8.92
C GLU A 149 20.82 3.15 9.30
N ASP A 150 21.21 3.27 10.58
CA ASP A 150 22.42 2.70 11.17
C ASP A 150 22.25 1.24 11.67
N SER A 151 21.03 0.69 11.60
CA SER A 151 20.78 -0.70 12.02
C SER A 151 21.41 -1.62 11.01
N SER A 152 22.31 -2.50 11.48
CA SER A 152 23.00 -3.42 10.59
C SER A 152 21.98 -4.26 9.81
N VAL A 153 22.23 -4.47 8.51
CA VAL A 153 21.39 -5.30 7.65
C VAL A 153 21.13 -6.66 8.31
N LEU A 154 22.13 -7.18 9.02
CA LEU A 154 22.08 -8.44 9.77
C LEU A 154 21.10 -8.42 10.95
N SER A 155 21.04 -7.35 11.75
CA SER A 155 20.09 -7.26 12.89
C SER A 155 18.64 -7.08 12.46
N ILE A 156 18.43 -6.50 11.27
CA ILE A 156 17.10 -6.37 10.66
C ILE A 156 16.69 -7.70 10.04
N LEU A 157 17.62 -8.36 9.33
CA LEU A 157 17.42 -9.71 8.81
C LEU A 157 17.03 -10.64 9.96
N ASP A 158 17.76 -10.70 11.07
CA ASP A 158 17.48 -11.61 12.20
C ASP A 158 16.06 -11.42 12.82
N LYS A 159 15.49 -10.20 12.74
CA LYS A 159 14.10 -9.92 13.14
C LYS A 159 13.07 -10.34 12.08
N ILE A 160 13.45 -10.35 10.80
CA ILE A 160 12.60 -10.67 9.63
C ILE A 160 12.74 -12.15 9.20
N THR A 161 13.87 -12.80 9.49
CA THR A 161 14.30 -14.16 9.08
C THR A 161 14.11 -15.19 10.18
N LYS A 162 13.12 -15.04 11.06
CA LYS A 162 12.79 -16.12 12.01
C LYS A 162 12.37 -17.42 11.31
N ASP A 163 12.01 -17.34 10.02
CA ASP A 163 11.80 -18.48 9.15
C ASP A 163 12.75 -18.34 7.93
N ASP A 164 13.31 -19.45 7.45
CA ASP A 164 14.09 -19.60 6.20
C ASP A 164 13.26 -19.25 4.94
N ASP A 165 12.57 -18.12 4.94
CA ASP A 165 11.74 -17.65 3.85
C ASP A 165 12.65 -17.08 2.73
N PRO A 166 12.64 -17.67 1.52
CA PRO A 166 13.37 -17.13 0.38
C PRO A 166 12.93 -15.71 -0.02
N ALA A 167 11.78 -15.23 0.47
CA ALA A 167 11.32 -13.86 0.28
C ALA A 167 11.85 -12.86 1.32
N SER A 168 12.64 -13.31 2.31
CA SER A 168 13.12 -12.48 3.43
C SER A 168 13.93 -11.24 2.99
N GLU A 169 14.81 -11.37 2.00
CA GLU A 169 15.57 -10.23 1.46
C GLU A 169 14.66 -9.21 0.77
N THR A 170 13.70 -9.67 -0.05
CA THR A 170 12.73 -8.80 -0.72
C THR A 170 11.83 -8.09 0.30
N LYS A 171 11.36 -8.84 1.31
CA LYS A 171 10.57 -8.32 2.42
C LYS A 171 11.31 -7.23 3.19
N MET A 172 12.61 -7.40 3.41
CA MET A 172 13.47 -6.39 4.02
C MET A 172 13.59 -5.13 3.15
N LYS A 173 13.87 -5.28 1.85
CA LYS A 173 13.94 -4.13 0.93
C LYS A 173 12.64 -3.34 0.91
N ILE A 174 11.49 -4.03 0.88
CA ILE A 174 10.17 -3.38 0.97
C ILE A 174 10.00 -2.65 2.30
N ALA A 175 10.41 -3.25 3.43
CA ALA A 175 10.34 -2.60 4.74
C ALA A 175 11.15 -1.29 4.76
N MET A 176 12.35 -1.28 4.17
CA MET A 176 13.18 -0.08 4.05
C MET A 176 12.52 0.98 3.17
N LEU A 177 11.96 0.60 2.01
CA LEU A 177 11.26 1.53 1.13
C LEU A 177 10.04 2.17 1.80
N LEU A 178 9.26 1.37 2.54
CA LEU A 178 8.11 1.88 3.29
C LEU A 178 8.53 2.83 4.41
N LYS A 179 9.67 2.58 5.06
CA LYS A 179 10.24 3.49 6.06
C LYS A 179 10.75 4.79 5.45
N GLN A 180 11.42 4.72 4.30
CA GLN A 180 11.84 5.91 3.56
C GLN A 180 10.64 6.77 3.14
N LEU A 181 9.56 6.14 2.67
CA LEU A 181 8.31 6.83 2.40
C LEU A 181 7.76 7.52 3.66
N ASP A 182 7.71 6.82 4.79
CA ASP A 182 7.18 7.41 6.04
C ASP A 182 7.98 8.64 6.50
N LEU A 183 9.31 8.57 6.43
CA LEU A 183 10.20 9.71 6.72
C LEU A 183 10.00 10.86 5.73
N HIS A 184 9.86 10.57 4.44
CA HIS A 184 9.60 11.58 3.41
C HIS A 184 8.28 12.31 3.68
N LEU A 185 7.22 11.57 4.01
CA LEU A 185 5.91 12.14 4.31
C LEU A 185 5.92 12.97 5.59
N LEU A 186 6.64 12.53 6.63
CA LEU A 186 6.83 13.31 7.85
C LEU A 186 7.51 14.65 7.55
N ASN A 187 8.61 14.63 6.80
CA ASN A 187 9.33 15.84 6.40
C ASN A 187 8.46 16.77 5.53
N HIS A 188 7.65 16.20 4.65
CA HIS A 188 6.71 16.95 3.82
C HIS A 188 5.63 17.62 4.69
N THR A 189 5.11 16.91 5.69
CA THR A 189 4.12 17.43 6.63
C THR A 189 4.68 18.59 7.46
N LEU A 190 5.91 18.46 7.98
CA LEU A 190 6.56 19.52 8.78
C LEU A 190 6.75 20.82 7.99
N LYS A 191 7.07 20.72 6.69
CA LYS A 191 7.15 21.89 5.81
C LYS A 191 5.80 22.59 5.64
N HIS A 192 4.71 21.84 5.58
CA HIS A 192 3.34 22.39 5.50
C HIS A 192 2.86 23.05 6.79
N ILE A 193 3.38 22.64 7.95
CA ILE A 193 3.03 23.22 9.27
C ILE A 193 3.88 24.47 9.57
N SER A 194 5.07 24.60 8.98
CA SER A 194 6.01 25.70 9.24
C SER A 194 5.73 26.97 8.42
N LEU A 195 4.64 27.00 7.65
CA LEU A 195 4.17 28.13 6.83
C LEU A 195 2.85 28.66 7.39
#